data_AF-A0A2D4K873-F1
#
_entry.id   AF-A0A2D4K873-F1
#
_cell.length_a   1.000
_cell.length_b   1.000
_cell.length_c   1.000
_cell.angle_alpha   90.00
_cell.angle_beta   90.00
_cell.angle_gamma   90.00
#
_symmetry.space_group_name_H-M   'P 1'
#
loop_
_entity.id
_entity.type
_entity.pdbx_description
1 polymer ?
#
loop_
_entity_poly.entity_id
_entity_poly.type
_entity_poly.pdbx_seq_one_letter_code
_entity_poly.pdbx_strand_id
1 'polypeptide(L)'
;MVGHTCMEKKMGEAVARVAKKVNETVENQADSLDLADCKLMTFPIALYKVMRHVAEGIHLITLANNELKSVTSKFIITFSQLRELNLEGNYIPHLPEEVRTLLHLKNINLSRNKFHTFPDQLTSLQTLEMINLEENEITETSVAA
;
A
#
# COMPACT_ATOMS: atom_id res chain seq x y z
N MET A 1 -10.26 -29.37 5.06
CA MET A 1 -9.36 -29.30 3.89
C MET A 1 -9.88 -28.41 2.73
N VAL A 2 -11.08 -27.81 2.82
CA VAL A 2 -11.69 -27.00 1.73
C VAL A 2 -11.30 -25.51 1.79
N GLY A 3 -10.91 -25.00 2.97
CA GLY A 3 -10.55 -23.58 3.14
C GLY A 3 -9.19 -23.19 2.54
N HIS A 4 -8.23 -24.10 2.50
CA HIS A 4 -6.86 -23.81 2.02
C HIS A 4 -6.82 -23.60 0.50
N THR A 5 -7.47 -24.50 -0.26
CA THR A 5 -7.55 -24.45 -1.73
C THR A 5 -8.33 -23.25 -2.26
N CYS A 6 -9.31 -22.72 -1.50
CA CYS A 6 -10.06 -21.53 -1.88
C CYS A 6 -9.22 -20.25 -1.76
N MET A 7 -8.40 -20.13 -0.70
CA MET A 7 -7.52 -18.97 -0.52
C MET A 7 -6.41 -18.94 -1.58
N GLU A 8 -5.83 -20.09 -1.92
CA GLU A 8 -4.82 -20.20 -2.97
C GLU A 8 -5.38 -19.80 -4.34
N LYS A 9 -6.61 -20.22 -4.67
CA LYS A 9 -7.28 -19.82 -5.92
C LYS A 9 -7.54 -18.31 -5.97
N LYS A 10 -8.07 -17.73 -4.88
CA LYS A 10 -8.34 -16.28 -4.79
C LYS A 10 -7.06 -15.46 -4.95
N MET A 11 -5.96 -15.90 -4.33
CA MET A 11 -4.67 -15.24 -4.46
C MET A 11 -4.12 -15.39 -5.88
N GLY A 12 -4.21 -16.55 -6.51
CA GLY A 12 -3.78 -16.75 -7.90
C GLY A 12 -4.47 -15.79 -8.88
N GLU A 13 -5.78 -15.60 -8.74
CA GLU A 13 -6.55 -14.62 -9.53
C GLU A 13 -6.16 -13.17 -9.22
N ALA A 14 -5.88 -12.86 -7.94
CA ALA A 14 -5.40 -11.53 -7.55
C ALA A 14 -4.03 -11.22 -8.17
N VAL A 15 -3.10 -12.17 -8.14
CA VAL A 15 -1.78 -12.02 -8.77
C VAL A 15 -1.92 -11.78 -10.27
N ALA A 16 -2.82 -12.50 -10.96
CA ALA A 16 -3.06 -12.28 -12.39
C ALA A 16 -3.61 -10.88 -12.68
N ARG A 17 -4.54 -10.37 -11.85
CA ARG A 17 -5.05 -8.99 -11.97
C ARG A 17 -3.95 -7.95 -11.80
N VAL A 18 -3.12 -8.10 -10.76
CA VAL A 18 -2.00 -7.17 -10.50
C VAL A 18 -0.99 -7.23 -11.63
N ALA A 19 -0.61 -8.43 -12.10
CA ALA A 19 0.32 -8.58 -13.22
C ALA A 19 -0.18 -7.89 -14.49
N LYS A 20 -1.48 -7.98 -14.79
CA LYS A 20 -2.09 -7.27 -15.93
C LYS A 20 -1.98 -5.75 -15.76
N LYS A 21 -2.40 -5.21 -14.62
CA LYS A 21 -2.35 -3.77 -14.31
C LYS A 21 -0.92 -3.22 -14.33
N VAL A 22 0.04 -4.00 -13.84
CA VAL A 22 1.47 -3.71 -13.92
C VAL A 22 1.93 -3.58 -15.38
N ASN A 23 1.58 -4.56 -16.23
CA ASN A 23 1.99 -4.53 -17.63
C ASN A 23 1.37 -3.32 -18.36
N GLU A 24 0.09 -3.04 -18.11
CA GLU A 24 -0.60 -1.85 -18.66
C GLU A 24 0.09 -0.55 -18.22
N THR A 25 0.52 -0.45 -16.97
CA THR A 25 1.25 0.72 -16.44
C THR A 25 2.58 0.90 -17.18
N VAL A 26 3.31 -0.20 -17.42
CA VAL A 26 4.59 -0.20 -18.14
C VAL A 26 4.40 0.17 -19.61
N GLU A 27 3.42 -0.44 -20.29
CA GLU A 27 3.12 -0.18 -21.70
C GLU A 27 2.73 1.28 -21.93
N ASN A 28 1.94 1.86 -21.01
CA ASN A 28 1.50 3.24 -21.07
C ASN A 28 2.53 4.24 -20.52
N GLN A 29 3.68 3.78 -20.02
CA GLN A 29 4.70 4.61 -19.35
C GLN A 29 4.10 5.50 -18.26
N ALA A 30 3.10 4.98 -17.55
CA ALA A 30 2.41 5.72 -16.51
C ALA A 30 3.23 5.74 -15.21
N ASP A 31 3.11 6.83 -14.47
CA ASP A 31 3.70 7.01 -13.13
C ASP A 31 2.74 6.64 -11.99
N SER A 32 1.53 6.20 -12.34
CA SER A 32 0.51 5.76 -11.42
C SER A 32 0.21 4.28 -11.59
N LEU A 33 0.20 3.51 -10.51
CA LEU A 33 -0.17 2.11 -10.49
C LEU A 33 -1.45 1.89 -9.68
N ASP A 34 -2.55 1.62 -10.38
CA ASP A 34 -3.85 1.35 -9.78
C ASP A 34 -4.04 -0.16 -9.53
N LEU A 35 -4.01 -0.56 -8.26
CA LEU A 35 -4.26 -1.91 -7.77
C LEU A 35 -5.49 -1.98 -6.86
N ALA A 36 -6.44 -1.04 -7.01
CA ALA A 36 -7.69 -1.08 -6.27
C ALA A 36 -8.50 -2.35 -6.61
N ASP A 37 -9.30 -2.81 -5.65
CA ASP A 37 -10.29 -3.89 -5.83
C ASP A 37 -9.70 -5.22 -6.35
N CYS A 38 -8.41 -5.47 -6.07
CA CYS A 38 -7.70 -6.65 -6.55
C CYS A 38 -7.88 -7.89 -5.64
N LYS A 39 -8.54 -7.73 -4.48
CA LYS A 39 -8.70 -8.76 -3.42
C LYS A 39 -7.36 -9.24 -2.87
N LEU A 40 -6.39 -8.33 -2.77
CA LEU A 40 -5.06 -8.64 -2.27
C LEU A 40 -5.07 -8.77 -0.75
N MET A 41 -4.52 -9.88 -0.26
CA MET A 41 -4.21 -10.01 1.18
C MET A 41 -2.79 -9.52 1.51
N THR A 42 -1.92 -9.49 0.50
CA THR A 42 -0.55 -8.95 0.57
C THR A 42 -0.08 -8.60 -0.85
N PHE A 43 0.95 -7.77 -0.97
CA PHE A 43 1.57 -7.50 -2.26
C PHE A 43 2.34 -8.75 -2.75
N PRO A 44 2.11 -9.24 -3.99
CA PRO A 44 2.69 -10.49 -4.44
C PRO A 44 4.21 -10.45 -4.58
N ILE A 45 4.93 -11.37 -3.91
CA ILE A 45 6.39 -11.35 -3.87
C ILE A 45 7.04 -11.53 -5.25
N ALA A 46 6.39 -12.25 -6.15
CA ALA A 46 6.86 -12.48 -7.52
C ALA A 46 6.94 -11.19 -8.34
N LEU A 47 6.11 -10.19 -8.01
CA LEU A 47 6.04 -8.95 -8.77
C LEU A 47 7.16 -7.97 -8.45
N TYR A 48 7.83 -8.10 -7.29
CA TYR A 48 9.00 -7.26 -6.99
C TYR A 48 10.11 -7.39 -8.05
N LYS A 49 10.25 -8.56 -8.68
CA LYS A 49 11.25 -8.76 -9.75
C LYS A 49 10.90 -7.96 -11.01
N VAL A 50 9.61 -7.89 -11.36
CA VAL A 50 9.10 -7.16 -12.52
C VAL A 50 9.15 -5.65 -12.27
N MET A 51 8.84 -5.24 -11.03
CA MET A 51 8.80 -3.83 -10.62
C MET A 51 10.17 -3.18 -10.50
N ARG A 52 11.29 -3.93 -10.45
CA ARG A 52 12.62 -3.38 -10.13
C ARG A 52 13.02 -2.17 -10.97
N HIS A 53 12.66 -2.14 -12.26
CA HIS A 53 13.02 -1.07 -13.19
C HIS A 53 11.90 -0.06 -13.42
N VAL A 54 10.71 -0.34 -12.89
CA VAL A 54 9.50 0.47 -13.10
C VAL A 54 9.20 1.31 -11.86
N ALA A 55 9.51 0.76 -10.67
CA ALA A 55 9.14 1.36 -9.40
C ALA A 55 9.74 2.75 -9.15
N GLU A 56 10.91 3.06 -9.72
CA GLU A 56 11.51 4.40 -9.62
C GLU A 56 10.69 5.48 -10.33
N GLY A 57 9.91 5.11 -11.35
CA GLY A 57 9.02 6.01 -12.08
C GLY A 57 7.61 6.10 -11.48
N ILE A 58 7.29 5.28 -10.49
CA ILE A 58 5.95 5.26 -9.87
C ILE A 58 5.89 6.24 -8.71
N HIS A 59 5.03 7.26 -8.86
CA HIS A 59 4.79 8.30 -7.88
C HIS A 59 3.43 8.15 -7.18
N LEU A 60 2.49 7.44 -7.79
CA LEU A 60 1.17 7.19 -7.20
C LEU A 60 0.87 5.69 -7.17
N ILE A 61 0.48 5.17 -6.01
CA ILE A 61 -0.11 3.84 -5.91
C ILE A 61 -1.45 3.91 -5.18
N THR A 62 -2.46 3.27 -5.75
CA THR A 62 -3.67 2.91 -5.01
C THR A 62 -3.77 1.41 -4.81
N LEU A 63 -3.99 1.02 -3.56
CA LEU A 63 -4.31 -0.33 -3.08
C LEU A 63 -5.67 -0.32 -2.39
N ALA A 64 -6.53 0.64 -2.73
CA ALA A 64 -7.84 0.80 -2.10
C ALA A 64 -8.72 -0.45 -2.25
N ASN A 65 -9.60 -0.69 -1.27
CA ASN A 65 -10.58 -1.78 -1.30
C ASN A 65 -9.96 -3.16 -1.54
N ASN A 66 -8.88 -3.47 -0.81
CA ASN A 66 -8.27 -4.79 -0.78
C ASN A 66 -8.49 -5.45 0.60
N GLU A 67 -7.82 -6.57 0.85
CA GLU A 67 -7.89 -7.31 2.11
C GLU A 67 -6.53 -7.26 2.85
N LEU A 68 -5.76 -6.18 2.65
CA LEU A 68 -4.40 -6.06 3.20
C LEU A 68 -4.47 -5.93 4.71
N LYS A 69 -3.69 -6.77 5.40
CA LYS A 69 -3.50 -6.67 6.87
C LYS A 69 -2.26 -5.89 7.25
N SER A 70 -1.37 -5.64 6.29
CA SER A 70 -0.12 -4.93 6.47
C SER A 70 0.44 -4.54 5.10
N VAL A 71 1.21 -3.46 5.06
CA VAL A 71 2.12 -3.14 3.96
C VAL A 71 3.52 -3.54 4.41
N THR A 72 4.25 -4.30 3.59
CA THR A 72 5.56 -4.82 3.97
C THR A 72 6.65 -3.76 3.83
N SER A 73 7.70 -3.84 4.65
CA SER A 73 8.92 -3.04 4.51
C SER A 73 9.48 -3.07 3.09
N LYS A 74 9.44 -4.25 2.46
CA LYS A 74 9.88 -4.43 1.08
C LYS A 74 9.04 -3.65 0.06
N PHE A 75 7.73 -3.57 0.25
CA PHE A 75 6.88 -2.73 -0.59
C PHE A 75 7.29 -1.26 -0.48
N ILE A 76 7.44 -0.75 0.74
CA ILE A 76 7.80 0.64 1.00
C ILE A 76 9.16 1.00 0.38
N ILE A 77 10.18 0.16 0.60
CA ILE A 77 11.52 0.37 0.03
C ILE A 77 11.51 0.31 -1.50
N THR A 78 10.70 -0.58 -2.08
CA THR A 78 10.61 -0.72 -3.54
C THR A 78 10.04 0.54 -4.18
N PHE A 79 9.02 1.16 -3.58
CA PHE A 79 8.33 2.34 -4.09
C PHE A 79 8.72 3.60 -3.30
N SER A 80 10.02 3.85 -3.16
CA SER A 80 10.56 4.96 -2.36
C SER A 80 10.29 6.35 -2.93
N GLN A 81 9.93 6.44 -4.22
CA GLN A 81 9.62 7.69 -4.92
C GLN A 81 8.14 8.11 -4.81
N LEU A 82 7.33 7.38 -4.03
CA LEU A 82 5.91 7.68 -3.86
C LEU A 82 5.68 9.10 -3.36
N ARG A 83 4.72 9.77 -4.00
CA ARG A 83 4.13 11.06 -3.62
C ARG A 83 2.72 10.86 -3.08
N GLU A 84 2.00 9.88 -3.62
CA GLU A 84 0.64 9.57 -3.21
C GLU A 84 0.48 8.07 -2.96
N LEU A 85 -0.05 7.72 -1.79
CA LEU A 85 -0.32 6.34 -1.41
C LEU A 85 -1.75 6.22 -0.86
N ASN A 86 -2.61 5.52 -1.60
CA ASN A 86 -3.97 5.22 -1.16
C ASN A 86 -4.06 3.76 -0.68
N LEU A 87 -4.36 3.58 0.61
CA LEU A 87 -4.57 2.31 1.29
C LEU A 87 -5.99 2.19 1.87
N GLU A 88 -6.92 3.05 1.42
CA GLU A 88 -8.31 3.07 1.90
C GLU A 88 -8.96 1.67 1.86
N GLY A 89 -9.82 1.37 2.84
CA GLY A 89 -10.69 0.20 2.76
C GLY A 89 -9.92 -1.11 2.82
N ASN A 90 -8.97 -1.19 3.73
CA ASN A 90 -8.18 -2.39 4.02
C ASN A 90 -8.33 -2.77 5.52
N TYR A 91 -7.51 -3.71 6.00
CA TYR A 91 -7.50 -4.17 7.39
C TYR A 91 -6.17 -3.86 8.09
N ILE A 92 -5.53 -2.74 7.75
CA ILE A 92 -4.19 -2.40 8.22
C ILE A 92 -4.29 -1.78 9.63
N PRO A 93 -3.61 -2.35 10.64
CA PRO A 93 -3.64 -1.80 11.99
C PRO A 93 -2.45 -0.90 12.34
N HIS A 94 -1.35 -1.00 11.59
CA HIS A 94 -0.14 -0.20 11.76
C HIS A 94 0.65 -0.12 10.44
N LEU A 95 1.52 0.89 10.34
CA LEU A 95 2.49 1.02 9.25
C LEU A 95 3.86 0.45 9.66
N PRO A 96 4.65 -0.08 8.72
CA PRO A 96 6.02 -0.49 9.00
C PRO A 96 6.93 0.74 9.19
N GLU A 97 8.04 0.57 9.91
CA GLU A 97 8.98 1.66 10.24
C GLU A 97 9.61 2.28 8.99
N GLU A 98 9.74 1.51 7.90
CA GLU A 98 10.28 1.99 6.64
C GLU A 98 9.42 3.07 5.98
N VAL A 99 8.18 3.30 6.42
CA VAL A 99 7.36 4.44 5.92
C VAL A 99 8.09 5.77 6.13
N ARG A 100 8.93 5.89 7.16
CA ARG A 100 9.77 7.07 7.39
C ARG A 100 10.72 7.39 6.24
N THR A 101 10.99 6.42 5.35
CA THR A 101 11.88 6.56 4.20
C THR A 101 11.20 7.11 2.95
N LEU A 102 9.86 7.27 2.96
CA LEU A 102 9.10 7.85 1.86
C LEU A 102 9.22 9.39 1.84
N LEU A 103 10.44 9.89 1.63
CA LEU A 103 10.79 11.32 1.74
C LEU A 103 10.06 12.23 0.74
N HIS A 104 9.41 11.66 -0.27
CA HIS A 104 8.65 12.39 -1.29
C HIS A 104 7.13 12.33 -1.08
N LEU A 105 6.65 11.61 -0.06
CA LEU A 105 5.24 11.36 0.17
C LEU A 105 4.53 12.63 0.62
N LYS A 106 3.54 13.06 -0.16
CA LYS A 106 2.70 14.24 0.10
C LYS A 106 1.33 13.85 0.62
N ASN A 107 0.74 12.79 0.07
CA ASN A 107 -0.63 12.41 0.41
C ASN A 107 -0.68 10.94 0.77
N ILE A 108 -1.28 10.63 1.91
CA ILE A 108 -1.57 9.26 2.31
C ILE A 108 -3.02 9.13 2.76
N ASN A 109 -3.74 8.20 2.15
CA ASN A 109 -5.10 7.85 2.55
C ASN A 109 -5.07 6.49 3.26
N LEU A 110 -5.35 6.52 4.56
CA LEU A 110 -5.45 5.35 5.45
C LEU A 110 -6.88 5.18 5.97
N SER A 111 -7.87 5.87 5.39
CA SER A 111 -9.25 5.79 5.85
C SER A 111 -9.80 4.35 5.75
N ARG A 112 -10.82 4.04 6.55
CA ARG A 112 -11.51 2.74 6.52
C ARG A 112 -10.54 1.57 6.72
N ASN A 113 -9.68 1.68 7.74
CA ASN A 113 -8.69 0.66 8.14
C ASN A 113 -8.90 0.24 9.61
N LYS A 114 -7.84 -0.23 10.28
CA LYS A 114 -7.86 -0.75 11.66
C LYS A 114 -6.84 -0.08 12.58
N PHE A 115 -6.46 1.16 12.28
CA PHE A 115 -5.54 1.90 13.14
C PHE A 115 -6.20 2.22 14.47
N HIS A 116 -5.55 1.83 15.57
CA HIS A 116 -5.98 2.12 16.94
C HIS A 116 -5.24 3.33 17.54
N THR A 117 -4.09 3.65 16.98
CA THR A 117 -3.24 4.78 17.35
C THR A 117 -2.89 5.58 16.10
N PHE A 118 -2.51 6.84 16.30
CA PHE A 118 -1.88 7.59 15.21
C PHE A 118 -0.58 6.87 14.76
N PRO A 119 -0.32 6.75 13.45
CA PRO A 119 0.92 6.16 12.93
C PRO A 119 2.09 7.15 13.02
N ASP A 120 2.88 7.05 14.10
CA ASP A 120 4.04 7.92 14.38
C ASP A 120 5.12 7.91 13.30
N GLN A 121 5.12 6.94 12.38
CA GLN A 121 5.99 6.96 11.20
C GLN A 121 5.72 8.16 10.29
N LEU A 122 4.48 8.66 10.27
CA LEU A 122 4.09 9.79 9.42
C LEU A 122 4.64 11.12 9.96
N THR A 123 4.93 11.24 11.26
CA THR A 123 5.42 12.50 11.85
C THR A 123 6.82 12.89 11.37
N SER A 124 7.63 11.92 10.91
CA SER A 124 8.95 12.18 10.34
C SER A 124 8.94 12.64 8.89
N LEU A 125 7.80 12.53 8.19
CA LEU A 125 7.69 12.86 6.77
C LEU A 125 7.39 14.36 6.58
N GLN A 126 8.45 15.15 6.42
CA GLN A 126 8.36 16.62 6.28
C GLN A 126 7.61 17.08 5.02
N THR A 127 7.45 16.18 4.03
CA THR A 127 6.77 16.46 2.76
C THR A 127 5.28 16.14 2.79
N LEU A 128 4.76 15.51 3.86
CA LEU A 128 3.34 15.20 3.97
C LEU A 128 2.50 16.48 4.06
N GLU A 129 1.54 16.58 3.15
CA GLU A 129 0.57 17.66 3.03
C GLU A 129 -0.83 17.19 3.48
N MET A 130 -1.16 15.91 3.28
CA MET A 130 -2.48 15.36 3.59
C MET A 130 -2.40 13.94 4.17
N ILE A 131 -3.08 13.73 5.29
CA ILE A 131 -3.28 12.43 5.92
C ILE A 131 -4.78 12.24 6.13
N ASN A 132 -5.36 11.18 5.55
CA ASN A 132 -6.73 10.79 5.86
C ASN A 132 -6.73 9.53 6.75
N LEU A 133 -7.33 9.62 7.93
CA LEU A 133 -7.47 8.55 8.92
C LEU A 133 -8.95 8.29 9.30
N GLU A 134 -9.90 8.83 8.53
CA GLU A 134 -11.33 8.64 8.78
C GLU A 134 -11.71 7.15 8.86
N GLU A 135 -12.76 6.83 9.62
CA GLU A 135 -13.26 5.46 9.75
C GLU A 135 -12.18 4.43 10.19
N ASN A 136 -11.30 4.86 11.10
CA ASN A 136 -10.42 3.98 11.88
C ASN A 136 -10.91 3.85 13.32
N GLU A 137 -10.15 3.13 14.15
CA GLU A 137 -10.46 2.84 15.55
C GLU A 137 -9.53 3.63 16.49
N ILE A 138 -9.10 4.83 16.07
CA ILE A 138 -8.09 5.63 16.78
C ILE A 138 -8.68 6.19 18.07
N THR A 139 -8.22 5.66 19.20
CA THR A 139 -8.58 6.12 20.54
C THR A 139 -7.44 6.83 21.25
N GLU A 140 -6.21 6.70 20.73
CA GLU A 140 -5.01 7.27 21.32
C GLU A 140 -4.19 8.03 20.27
N THR A 141 -3.77 9.23 20.62
CA THR A 141 -2.96 10.11 19.77
C THR A 141 -1.56 10.33 20.33
N SER A 142 -1.02 9.37 21.10
CA SER A 142 0.30 9.50 21.69
C SER A 142 1.36 9.53 20.58
N VAL A 143 1.65 10.73 20.10
CA VAL A 143 2.82 11.03 19.28
C VAL A 143 4.02 11.02 20.20
N ALA A 144 5.01 10.15 19.94
CA ALA A 144 6.27 10.20 20.67
C ALA A 144 6.87 11.62 20.53
N ALA A 145 6.99 12.31 21.68
CA ALA A 145 7.52 13.67 21.80
C ALA A 145 9.04 13.73 21.59
#